data_AF-A0A3E0ILR3-F1
#
_entry.id   AF-A0A3E0ILR3-F1
#
_cell.length_a   1.000
_cell.length_b   1.000
_cell.length_c   1.000
_cell.angle_alpha   90.00
_cell.angle_beta   90.00
_cell.angle_gamma   90.00
#
_symmetry.space_group_name_H-M   'P 1'
#
loop_
_entity.id
_entity.type
_entity.pdbx_description
1 polymer ?
#
loop_
_entity_poly.entity_id
_entity_poly.type
_entity_poly.pdbx_seq_one_letter_code
_entity_poly.pdbx_strand_id
1 'polypeptide(L)' 'MEIKPIKRYHGKVAPLFHNNIDTDQIIPKTHLKRITKTGFGQFLFDEWRYLDDGS' A
#
# COMPACT_ATOMS: atom_id res chain seq x y z
N MET A 1 -3.06 9.89 16.50
CA MET A 1 -3.52 8.60 15.98
C MET A 1 -3.44 7.62 17.14
N GLU A 2 -4.56 7.02 17.54
CA GLU A 2 -4.61 6.14 18.70
C GLU A 2 -4.25 4.71 18.28
N ILE A 3 -3.24 4.12 18.93
CA ILE A 3 -2.87 2.72 18.68
C ILE A 3 -3.89 1.83 19.39
N LYS A 4 -4.62 1.03 18.61
CA LYS A 4 -5.62 0.09 19.15
C LYS A 4 -5.02 -1.32 19.26
N PRO A 5 -5.22 -2.03 20.38
CA PRO A 5 -4.75 -3.39 20.53
C PRO A 5 -5.50 -4.35 19.59
N ILE A 6 -4.77 -5.23 18.91
CA ILE A 6 -5.35 -6.30 18.09
C ILE A 6 -5.68 -7.48 19.01
N LYS A 7 -6.97 -7.78 19.21
CA LYS A 7 -7.43 -8.97 19.98
C LYS A 7 -7.89 -10.09 19.05
N ARG A 8 -8.76 -9.77 18.11
CA ARG A 8 -9.26 -10.65 17.03
C ARG A 8 -9.58 -9.78 15.82
N TYR A 9 -9.27 -10.26 14.62
CA TYR A 9 -9.58 -9.59 13.36
C TYR A 9 -10.20 -10.60 12.40
N HIS A 10 -11.34 -10.24 11.79
CA HIS A 10 -12.00 -11.01 10.73
C HIS A 10 -12.20 -10.08 9.54
N GLY A 11 -11.85 -10.53 8.34
CA GLY A 11 -11.94 -9.71 7.14
C GLY A 11 -11.74 -10.54 5.88
N LYS A 12 -11.96 -9.90 4.74
CA LYS A 12 -11.66 -10.49 3.42
C LYS A 12 -10.15 -10.59 3.24
N VAL A 13 -9.71 -11.66 2.60
CA VAL A 13 -8.31 -11.86 2.21
C VAL A 13 -8.14 -11.60 0.72
N ALA A 14 -6.97 -11.11 0.32
CA ALA A 14 -6.58 -10.94 -1.07
C ALA A 14 -5.27 -11.72 -1.28
N PRO A 15 -5.27 -12.84 -2.03
CA PRO A 15 -4.06 -13.58 -2.31
C PRO A 15 -3.17 -12.80 -3.30
N LEU A 16 -1.86 -12.78 -3.04
CA LEU A 16 -0.86 -12.14 -3.89
C LEU A 16 0.35 -13.09 -4.01
N PHE A 17 0.48 -13.73 -5.17
CA PHE A 17 1.44 -14.82 -5.38
C PHE A 17 2.79 -14.33 -5.94
N HIS A 18 3.47 -13.47 -5.19
CA HIS A 18 4.79 -12.96 -5.53
C HIS A 18 5.77 -13.24 -4.40
N ASN A 19 6.96 -13.72 -4.75
CA ASN A 19 8.08 -13.85 -3.82
C ASN A 19 8.91 -12.56 -3.84
N ASN A 20 9.62 -12.27 -2.74
CA ASN A 20 10.56 -11.16 -2.65
C ASN A 20 9.94 -9.78 -2.95
N ILE A 21 8.73 -9.53 -2.45
CA ILE A 21 8.08 -8.22 -2.59
C ILE A 21 8.93 -7.17 -1.85
N ASP A 22 9.46 -6.19 -2.58
CA ASP A 22 10.35 -5.16 -2.03
C ASP A 22 9.61 -3.86 -1.63
N THR A 23 10.37 -2.90 -1.09
CA THR A 23 9.80 -1.65 -0.58
C THR A 23 9.27 -0.72 -1.67
N ASP A 24 9.91 -0.68 -2.84
CA ASP A 24 9.47 0.17 -3.95
C ASP A 24 8.21 -0.43 -4.61
N GLN A 25 8.08 -1.77 -4.65
CA GLN A 25 6.86 -2.44 -5.09
C GLN A 25 5.67 -2.18 -4.16
N ILE A 26 5.88 -2.18 -2.84
CA ILE A 26 4.82 -1.82 -1.88
C ILE A 26 4.40 -0.36 -2.06
N ILE A 27 5.39 0.53 -2.16
CA ILE A 27 5.17 1.95 -2.38
C ILE A 27 6.38 2.60 -3.08
N PRO A 28 6.22 3.12 -4.30
CA PRO A 28 7.35 3.70 -5.02
C PRO A 28 7.91 4.94 -4.30
N LYS A 29 9.24 5.07 -4.26
CA LYS A 29 9.95 6.23 -3.66
C LYS A 29 9.49 7.60 -4.15
N THR A 30 8.90 7.68 -5.35
CA THR A 30 8.35 8.93 -5.93
C THR A 30 7.28 9.55 -5.04
N HIS A 31 6.48 8.71 -4.36
CA HIS A 31 5.41 9.16 -3.46
C HIS A 31 5.92 9.54 -2.07
N LEU A 32 7.15 9.18 -1.69
CA LEU A 32 7.73 9.44 -0.37
C LEU A 32 8.25 10.86 -0.20
N LYS A 33 8.25 11.68 -1.25
CA LYS A 33 8.60 13.12 -1.19
C LYS A 33 7.48 14.00 -0.64
N ARG A 34 6.31 13.41 -0.36
CA ARG A 34 5.13 14.15 0.09
C ARG A 34 5.31 14.62 1.55
N ILE A 35 5.05 15.90 1.77
CA ILE A 35 5.02 16.52 3.12
C ILE A 35 3.61 16.59 3.71
N THR A 36 2.59 16.20 2.94
CA THR A 36 1.19 16.24 3.34
C THR A 36 0.85 15.10 4.30
N LYS A 37 0.03 15.37 5.31
CA LYS A 37 -0.41 14.37 6.33
C LYS A 37 -1.56 13.46 5.86
N THR A 38 -1.92 13.49 4.58
CA THR A 38 -2.90 12.55 4.00
C THR A 38 -2.29 11.16 3.89
N GLY A 39 -3.11 10.11 3.98
CA GLY A 39 -2.64 8.72 3.89
C GLY A 39 -1.95 8.37 2.57
N PHE A 40 -1.20 7.27 2.59
CA PHE A 40 -0.47 6.72 1.44
C PHE A 40 -1.21 5.58 0.72
N GLY A 41 -2.35 5.13 1.24
CA GLY A 41 -3.03 3.92 0.77
C GLY A 41 -3.48 3.95 -0.71
N GLN A 42 -3.64 5.13 -1.30
CA GLN A 42 -3.94 5.26 -2.73
C GLN A 42 -2.77 4.84 -3.64
N PHE A 43 -1.53 4.87 -3.14
CA PHE A 43 -0.30 4.53 -3.86
C PHE A 43 0.23 3.13 -3.52
N LEU A 44 -0.55 2.34 -2.78
CA LEU A 44 -0.19 0.97 -2.43
C LEU A 44 -0.15 0.12 -3.70
N PHE A 45 1.00 -0.51 -3.96
CA PHE A 45 1.25 -1.31 -5.16
C PHE A 45 1.00 -0.54 -6.47
N ASP A 46 1.34 0.76 -6.53
CA ASP A 46 1.03 1.66 -7.64
C ASP A 46 1.34 1.05 -9.02
N GLU A 47 2.57 0.56 -9.21
CA GLU A 47 3.06 -0.06 -10.45
C GLU A 47 2.31 -1.35 -10.86
N TRP A 48 1.67 -2.04 -9.92
CA TRP A 48 0.88 -3.24 -10.19
C TRP A 48 -0.62 -2.96 -10.25
N ARG A 49 -1.05 -1.87 -9.62
CA ARG A 49 -2.45 -1.54 -9.39
C ARG A 49 -3.04 -0.73 -10.54
N TYR A 50 -2.27 0.16 -11.13
CA TYR A 50 -2.74 1.10 -12.15
C TYR A 50 -2.09 0.82 -13.51
N LEU A 51 -2.84 1.08 -14.58
CA LEU A 51 -2.32 1.10 -15.95
C LEU A 51 -1.65 2.46 -16.26
N ASP A 52 -0.95 2.55 -17.40
CA ASP A 52 -0.23 3.77 -17.83
C ASP A 52 -1.14 5.01 -17.96
N ASP A 53 -2.43 4.81 -18.24
CA ASP A 53 -3.45 5.87 -18.31
C ASP A 53 -4.02 6.25 -16.93
N GLY A 54 -3.55 5.59 -15.87
CA GLY A 54 -3.97 5.80 -14.48
C GLY A 54 -5.26 5.08 -14.08
N SER A 55 -5.79 4.18 -14.93
CA SER A 55 -6.96 3.36 -14.62
C SER A 55 -6.66 2.14 -13.76
#